data_AF-A0A9Q0JQC7-F1
#
_entry.id   AF-A0A9Q0JQC7-F1
#
_cell.length_a   1.000
_cell.length_b   1.000
_cell.length_c   1.000
_cell.angle_alpha   90.00
_cell.angle_beta   90.00
_cell.angle_gamma   90.00
#
_symmetry.space_group_name_H-M   'P 1'
#
loop_
_entity.id
_entity.type
_entity.pdbx_description
1 polymer ?
#
loop_
_entity_poly.entity_id
_entity_poly.type
_entity_poly.pdbx_seq_one_letter_code
_entity_poly.pdbx_strand_id
1 'polypeptide(L)'
;MWALLPSNKRGTLYTPNLKVLESLPRDMHCLLPSLIELTLFSCTKLKSFPEGGLPSSIEKIVIVLCNGIESSPKGGFPPNLKELHILGCHKLLRPP
;
A
#
# COMPACT_ATOMS: atom_id res chain seq x y z
N MET A 1 -16.01 0.56 -11.54
CA MET A 1 -16.45 1.64 -10.63
C MET A 1 -15.71 1.41 -9.32
N TRP A 2 -14.61 2.13 -9.09
CA TRP A 2 -13.80 1.99 -7.86
C TRP A 2 -14.53 2.74 -6.74
N ALA A 3 -14.79 2.06 -5.63
CA ALA A 3 -15.54 2.63 -4.52
C ALA A 3 -14.62 3.45 -3.62
N LEU A 4 -14.80 4.77 -3.65
CA LEU A 4 -14.75 5.55 -2.42
C LEU A 4 -16.09 5.36 -1.73
N LEU A 5 -16.09 5.01 -0.45
CA LEU A 5 -17.11 5.57 0.43
C LEU A 5 -16.44 6.62 1.32
N PRO A 6 -16.97 7.85 1.34
CA PRO A 6 -16.57 8.87 2.28
C PRO A 6 -17.22 8.54 3.64
N SER A 7 -16.42 8.07 4.60
CA SER A 7 -16.76 8.24 6.02
C SER A 7 -15.68 9.12 6.63
N ASN A 8 -16.08 10.35 6.91
CA ASN A 8 -15.24 11.42 7.41
C ASN A 8 -14.55 10.99 8.73
N LYS A 9 -13.23 11.25 8.79
CA LYS A 9 -12.23 10.97 9.85
C LYS A 9 -11.59 9.56 9.84
N ARG A 10 -10.35 9.50 9.32
CA ARG A 10 -9.43 8.34 9.13
C ARG A 10 -9.65 7.58 7.81
N GLY A 11 -8.90 7.93 6.76
CA GLY A 11 -9.02 7.30 5.45
C GLY A 11 -8.41 5.89 5.44
N THR A 12 -9.14 4.91 4.90
CA THR A 12 -8.64 3.56 4.61
C THR A 12 -8.69 3.34 3.11
N LEU A 13 -7.57 2.94 2.49
CA LEU A 13 -7.50 2.57 1.09
C LEU A 13 -7.53 1.05 1.00
N TYR A 14 -8.70 0.51 0.68
CA TYR A 14 -8.91 -0.92 0.49
C TYR A 14 -8.93 -1.26 -1.00
N THR A 15 -8.02 -2.12 -1.44
CA THR A 15 -7.94 -2.58 -2.84
C THR A 15 -8.24 -4.08 -2.94
N PRO A 16 -9.52 -4.51 -3.06
CA PRO A 16 -9.84 -5.92 -3.20
C PRO A 16 -9.50 -6.40 -4.62
N ASN A 17 -8.57 -7.35 -4.70
CA ASN A 17 -8.41 -8.27 -5.83
C ASN A 17 -8.19 -7.58 -7.20
N LEU A 18 -7.37 -6.53 -7.22
CA LEU A 18 -6.95 -5.90 -8.47
C LEU A 18 -5.74 -6.65 -9.04
N LYS A 19 -6.01 -7.74 -9.78
CA LYS A 19 -5.02 -8.35 -10.70
C LYS A 19 -4.47 -7.35 -11.74
N VAL A 20 -5.06 -6.16 -11.83
CA VAL A 20 -4.71 -5.08 -12.78
C VAL A 20 -4.04 -3.87 -12.14
N LEU A 21 -3.89 -3.80 -10.80
CA LEU A 21 -3.17 -2.68 -10.20
C LEU A 21 -1.68 -2.81 -10.50
N GLU A 22 -1.22 -2.11 -11.53
CA GLU A 22 0.16 -2.13 -12.01
C GLU A 22 1.05 -1.13 -11.24
N SER A 23 0.45 -0.04 -10.75
CA SER A 23 1.13 0.99 -9.97
C SER A 23 0.20 1.68 -8.98
N LEU A 24 0.78 2.17 -7.88
CA LEU A 24 0.14 3.12 -6.98
C LEU A 24 0.36 4.56 -7.50
N PRO A 25 -0.49 5.52 -7.14
CA PRO A 25 -0.28 6.92 -7.53
C PRO A 25 1.09 7.42 -7.06
N ARG A 26 1.86 8.05 -7.94
CA ARG A 26 3.22 8.54 -7.62
C ARG A 26 3.24 9.47 -6.41
N ASP A 27 2.25 10.37 -6.33
CA ASP A 27 2.15 11.40 -5.30
C ASP A 27 1.10 11.05 -4.24
N MET A 28 1.08 9.80 -3.76
CA MET A 28 0.12 9.37 -2.74
C MET A 28 0.14 10.27 -1.50
N HIS A 29 1.31 10.74 -1.08
CA HIS A 29 1.44 11.66 0.06
C HIS A 29 0.68 12.98 -0.13
N CYS A 30 0.57 13.48 -1.36
CA CYS A 30 -0.21 14.68 -1.71
C CYS A 30 -1.69 14.37 -1.96
N LEU A 31 -1.98 13.24 -2.62
CA LEU A 31 -3.33 12.87 -3.01
C LEU A 31 -4.16 12.35 -1.83
N LEU A 32 -3.49 11.71 -0.87
CA LEU A 32 -4.12 11.02 0.26
C LEU A 32 -3.42 11.39 1.59
N PRO A 33 -3.33 12.69 1.95
CA PRO A 33 -2.57 13.16 3.12
C PRO A 33 -3.20 12.74 4.46
N SER A 34 -4.42 12.22 4.44
CA SER A 34 -5.15 11.74 5.62
C SER A 34 -5.38 10.23 5.63
N LEU A 35 -4.61 9.49 4.81
CA LEU A 35 -4.68 8.04 4.73
C LEU A 35 -3.98 7.42 5.93
N ILE A 36 -4.70 6.57 6.68
CA ILE A 36 -4.21 5.94 7.90
C ILE A 36 -3.96 4.45 7.68
N GLU A 37 -4.82 3.81 6.89
CA GLU A 37 -4.70 2.39 6.58
C GLU A 37 -4.56 2.16 5.07
N LEU A 38 -3.57 1.37 4.69
CA LEU A 38 -3.36 0.91 3.32
C LEU A 38 -3.49 -0.62 3.27
N THR A 39 -4.49 -1.10 2.55
CA THR A 39 -4.72 -2.53 2.36
C THR A 39 -4.61 -2.92 0.89
N LEU A 40 -3.62 -3.76 0.60
CA LEU A 40 -3.34 -4.36 -0.71
C LEU A 40 -3.66 -5.85 -0.67
N PHE A 41 -4.60 -6.30 -1.51
CA PHE A 41 -5.02 -7.70 -1.56
C PHE A 41 -4.94 -8.26 -2.98
N SER A 42 -4.14 -9.31 -3.16
CA SER A 42 -3.94 -10.03 -4.43
C SER A 42 -3.49 -9.14 -5.60
N CYS A 43 -2.70 -8.09 -5.33
CA CYS A 43 -2.11 -7.21 -6.33
C CYS A 43 -0.86 -7.83 -6.96
N THR A 44 -1.02 -8.79 -7.86
CA THR A 44 0.09 -9.54 -8.47
C THR A 44 0.87 -8.78 -9.54
N LYS A 45 0.28 -7.71 -10.09
CA LYS A 45 0.92 -6.85 -11.09
C LYS A 45 1.64 -5.63 -10.50
N LEU A 46 1.40 -5.32 -9.23
CA LEU A 46 2.04 -4.19 -8.56
C LEU A 46 3.50 -4.55 -8.30
N LYS A 47 4.44 -3.89 -8.98
CA LYS A 47 5.87 -4.23 -8.92
C LYS A 47 6.60 -3.54 -7.77
N SER A 48 6.20 -2.32 -7.44
CA SER A 48 6.89 -1.47 -6.47
C SER A 48 5.94 -0.48 -5.80
N PHE A 49 6.40 0.09 -4.68
CA PHE A 49 5.80 1.25 -4.04
C PHE A 49 6.03 2.54 -4.85
N PRO A 50 5.22 3.59 -4.64
CA PRO A 50 5.40 4.87 -5.34
C PRO A 50 6.73 5.53 -4.95
N GLU A 51 7.40 6.15 -5.93
CA GLU A 51 8.70 6.80 -5.71
C GLU A 51 8.62 7.99 -4.75
N GLY A 52 7.49 8.72 -4.76
CA GLY A 52 7.21 9.80 -3.82
C GLY A 52 6.90 9.33 -2.39
N GLY A 53 7.05 8.03 -2.10
CA GLY A 53 6.83 7.46 -0.79
C GLY A 53 5.35 7.32 -0.43
N LEU A 54 5.13 6.71 0.73
CA LEU A 54 3.81 6.54 1.33
C LEU A 54 3.47 7.77 2.20
N PRO A 55 2.18 8.17 2.31
CA PRO A 55 1.75 9.21 3.22
C PRO A 55 2.25 8.97 4.65
N SER A 56 2.79 10.01 5.29
CA SER A 56 3.29 9.93 6.68
C SER A 56 2.18 9.70 7.70
N SER A 57 0.92 9.93 7.33
CA SER A 57 -0.26 9.69 8.16
C SER A 57 -0.62 8.21 8.33
N ILE A 58 0.00 7.31 7.55
CA ILE A 58 -0.30 5.89 7.61
C ILE A 58 0.19 5.29 8.92
N GLU A 59 -0.74 4.66 9.63
CA GLU A 59 -0.48 3.91 10.86
C GLU A 59 -0.55 2.39 10.63
N LYS A 60 -1.23 1.93 9.57
CA LYS A 60 -1.43 0.49 9.32
C LYS A 60 -1.26 0.14 7.85
N ILE A 61 -0.50 -0.91 7.58
CA ILE A 61 -0.30 -1.48 6.24
C ILE A 61 -0.60 -2.97 6.28
N VAL A 62 -1.47 -3.41 5.38
CA VAL A 62 -1.84 -4.82 5.20
C VAL A 62 -1.61 -5.20 3.74
N ILE A 63 -0.69 -6.12 3.48
CA ILE A 63 -0.32 -6.59 2.15
C ILE A 63 -0.50 -8.11 2.13
N VAL A 64 -1.43 -8.59 1.31
CA VAL A 64 -1.80 -10.01 1.26
C VAL A 64 -1.77 -10.50 -0.17
N LEU A 65 -1.06 -11.60 -0.43
CA LEU A 65 -0.97 -12.25 -1.74
C LEU A 65 -0.50 -11.35 -2.90
N CYS A 66 0.26 -10.29 -2.60
CA CYS A 66 0.80 -9.36 -3.59
C CYS A 66 2.18 -9.80 -4.08
N ASN A 67 2.20 -10.85 -4.91
CA ASN A 67 3.44 -11.47 -5.41
C ASN A 67 4.16 -10.69 -6.52
N GLY A 68 3.62 -9.56 -6.95
CA GLY A 68 4.30 -8.66 -7.89
C GLY A 68 5.36 -7.80 -7.22
N ILE A 69 5.18 -7.50 -5.92
CA ILE A 69 5.99 -6.51 -5.21
C ILE A 69 7.36 -7.12 -4.91
N GLU A 70 8.40 -6.53 -5.49
CA GLU A 70 9.77 -7.05 -5.43
C GLU A 70 10.64 -6.33 -4.40
N SER A 71 10.22 -5.15 -3.92
CA SER A 71 10.98 -4.35 -2.97
C SER A 71 10.10 -3.51 -2.05
N SER A 72 10.65 -3.17 -0.89
CA SER A 72 10.07 -2.20 0.06
C SER A 72 10.14 -0.76 -0.50
N PRO A 73 9.42 0.20 0.09
CA PRO A 73 9.52 1.60 -0.36
C PRO A 73 10.97 2.11 -0.20
N LYS A 74 11.50 2.83 -1.20
CA LYS A 74 12.88 3.35 -1.21
C LYS A 74 13.23 4.23 0.00
N GLY A 75 12.23 4.89 0.60
CA GLY A 75 12.38 5.71 1.81
C GLY A 75 12.03 4.98 3.11
N GLY A 76 11.85 3.66 3.07
CA GLY A 76 11.31 2.88 4.19
C GLY A 76 9.80 3.04 4.38
N PHE A 77 9.27 2.42 5.41
CA PHE A 77 7.88 2.59 5.81
C PHE A 77 7.66 3.94 6.51
N PRO A 78 6.44 4.50 6.45
CA PRO A 78 6.16 5.80 7.06
C PRO A 78 6.41 5.77 8.58
N PRO A 79 6.89 6.88 9.16
CA PRO A 79 7.38 6.91 10.55
C PRO A 79 6.29 6.68 11.60
N ASN A 80 5.02 6.91 11.26
CA ASN A 80 3.88 6.69 12.15
C ASN A 80 3.28 5.29 12.05
N LEU A 81 3.90 4.40 11.28
CA LEU A 81 3.44 3.03 11.09
C LEU A 81 3.53 2.25 12.40
N LYS A 82 2.38 1.74 12.85
CA LYS A 82 2.23 0.91 14.06
C LYS A 82 2.08 -0.56 13.71
N GLU A 83 1.42 -0.85 12.60
CA GLU A 83 1.06 -2.21 12.18
C GLU A 83 1.48 -2.47 10.74
N LEU A 84 2.26 -3.54 10.53
CA LEU A 84 2.64 -4.05 9.22
C LEU A 84 2.34 -5.54 9.14
N HIS A 85 1.41 -5.91 8.26
CA HIS A 85 1.06 -7.29 7.98
C HIS A 85 1.41 -7.62 6.53
N ILE A 86 2.36 -8.53 6.33
CA ILE A 86 2.73 -9.04 5.01
C ILE A 86 2.46 -10.54 5.01
N LEU A 87 1.47 -11.00 4.26
CA LEU A 87 1.01 -12.39 4.24
C LEU A 87 1.05 -12.95 2.81
N GLY A 88 1.69 -14.09 2.60
CA GLY A 88 1.74 -14.76 1.29
C GLY A 88 2.34 -13.91 0.16
N CYS A 89 3.26 -12.99 0.49
CA CYS A 89 3.97 -12.15 -0.48
C CYS A 89 5.43 -12.64 -0.60
N HIS A 90 5.67 -13.61 -1.48
CA HIS A 90 6.91 -14.39 -1.49
C HIS A 90 8.12 -13.61 -2.01
N LYS A 91 7.89 -12.59 -2.87
CA LYS A 91 8.95 -11.77 -3.46
C LYS A 91 9.43 -10.67 -2.50
N LEU A 92 8.51 -10.06 -1.75
CA LEU A 92 8.80 -9.00 -0.79
C LEU A 92 9.58 -9.50 0.44
N LEU A 93 9.49 -10.80 0.74
CA LEU A 93 10.17 -11.46 1.86
C LEU A 93 11.52 -12.08 1.48
N ARG A 94 12.01 -11.89 0.25
CA ARG A 94 13.36 -12.37 -0.09
C ARG A 94 14.39 -11.46 0.58
N PRO A 95 15.25 -11.99 1.47
CA PRO A 95 16.46 -11.27 1.83
C PRO A 95 17.37 -11.14 0.59
N PRO A 96 18.21 -10.10 0.53
CA PRO A 96 19.20 -9.93 -0.52
C PRO A 96 20.16 -11.11 -0.64
#